data_AF-A0A699LCA0-F1
#
_entry.id   AF-A0A699LCA0-F1
#
_cell.length_a   1.000
_cell.length_b   1.000
_cell.length_c   1.000
_cell.angle_alpha   90.00
_cell.angle_beta   90.00
_cell.angle_gamma   90.00
#
_symmetry.space_group_name_H-M   'P 1'
#
loop_
_entity.id
_entity.type
_entity.pdbx_description
1 polymer ?
#
loop_
_entity_poly.entity_id
_entity_poly.type
_entity_poly.pdbx_seq_one_letter_code
_entity_poly.pdbx_strand_id
1 'polypeptide(L)'
;MYEKMKIRVESVVDRGSISSEFIENEVQQKAFDKWDSEFTRHDHPAVIQVLLESGQEKDIKGYPMPNLIYVSREKSKAYTHNNKAGALNTLVMISSNIL
;
A
#
# COMPACT_ATOMS: atom_id res chain seq x y z
N MET A 1 3.95 22.00 6.22
CA MET A 1 4.18 20.64 5.68
C MET A 1 2.94 19.78 5.87
N TYR A 2 2.44 19.62 7.10
CA TYR A 2 1.21 18.90 7.42
C TYR A 2 -0.02 19.35 6.61
N GLU A 3 -0.32 20.66 6.57
CA GLU A 3 -1.55 21.13 5.92
C GLU A 3 -1.62 20.80 4.43
N LYS A 4 -0.50 20.90 3.70
CA LYS A 4 -0.42 20.52 2.29
C LYS A 4 -0.68 19.02 2.09
N MET A 5 -0.11 18.17 2.95
CA MET A 5 -0.33 16.72 2.91
C MET A 5 -1.80 16.39 3.23
N LYS A 6 -2.38 17.03 4.25
CA LYS A 6 -3.78 16.85 4.63
C LYS A 6 -4.73 17.18 3.46
N ILE A 7 -4.57 18.36 2.86
CA ILE A 7 -5.36 18.78 1.70
C ILE A 7 -5.23 17.79 0.53
N ARG A 8 -4.01 17.28 0.27
CA ARG A 8 -3.77 16.25 -0.76
C ARG A 8 -4.56 14.98 -0.47
N VAL A 9 -4.52 14.47 0.77
CA VAL A 9 -5.24 13.25 1.16
C VAL A 9 -6.76 13.45 1.06
N GLU A 10 -7.28 14.56 1.59
CA GLU A 10 -8.72 14.88 1.54
C GLU A 10 -9.21 14.97 0.09
N SER A 11 -8.46 15.64 -0.79
CA SER A 11 -8.79 15.76 -2.21
C SER A 11 -8.82 14.40 -2.95
N VAL A 12 -7.96 13.45 -2.59
CA VAL A 12 -7.97 12.10 -3.18
C VAL A 12 -9.17 11.30 -2.67
N VAL A 13 -9.51 11.44 -1.38
CA VAL A 13 -10.68 10.77 -0.78
C VAL A 13 -11.98 11.28 -1.41
N ASP A 14 -12.14 12.59 -1.57
CA ASP A 14 -13.34 13.19 -2.16
C ASP A 14 -13.51 12.81 -3.64
N ARG A 15 -12.40 12.70 -4.39
CA ARG A 15 -12.42 12.29 -5.80
C ARG A 15 -12.62 10.78 -5.97
N GLY A 16 -12.17 9.97 -5.02
CA GLY A 16 -12.13 8.50 -5.12
C GLY A 16 -11.04 7.97 -6.07
N SER A 17 -10.15 8.83 -6.57
CA SER A 17 -9.05 8.47 -7.46
C SER A 17 -7.85 9.40 -7.27
N ILE A 18 -6.67 8.92 -7.63
CA ILE A 18 -5.43 9.70 -7.57
C ILE A 18 -5.29 10.49 -8.87
N SER A 19 -5.15 11.81 -8.76
CA SER A 19 -4.86 12.67 -9.91
C SER A 19 -3.42 12.45 -10.39
N SER A 20 -3.20 12.53 -11.69
CA SER A 20 -1.87 12.40 -12.30
C SER A 20 -0.87 13.43 -11.76
N GLU A 21 -1.35 14.57 -11.27
CA GLU A 21 -0.55 15.61 -10.61
C GLU A 21 0.14 15.13 -9.31
N PHE A 22 -0.33 14.03 -8.73
CA PHE A 22 0.20 13.43 -7.50
C PHE A 22 1.02 12.17 -7.75
N ILE A 23 1.25 11.79 -9.00
CA ILE A 23 2.06 10.62 -9.36
C ILE A 23 3.41 11.13 -9.82
N GLU A 24 4.46 10.84 -9.05
CA GLU A 24 5.78 11.44 -9.23
C GLU A 24 6.67 10.60 -10.15
N ASN A 25 6.41 9.30 -10.30
CA ASN A 25 7.20 8.41 -11.13
C ASN A 25 6.41 7.19 -11.64
N GLU A 26 6.99 6.48 -12.62
CA GLU A 26 6.39 5.28 -13.21
C GLU A 26 6.19 4.13 -12.21
N VAL A 27 7.00 4.06 -11.15
CA VAL A 27 6.87 3.03 -10.11
C VAL A 27 5.59 3.25 -9.30
N GLN A 28 5.31 4.50 -8.92
CA GLN A 28 4.05 4.89 -8.27
C GLN A 28 2.86 4.67 -9.19
N GLN A 29 2.96 5.03 -10.47
CA GLN A 29 1.91 4.76 -11.46
C GLN A 29 1.57 3.26 -11.51
N LYS A 30 2.58 2.41 -11.74
CA LYS A 30 2.42 0.94 -11.79
C LYS A 30 1.90 0.37 -10.48
N ALA A 31 2.23 0.98 -9.33
CA ALA A 31 1.69 0.56 -8.05
C ALA A 31 0.18 0.84 -7.97
N PHE A 32 -0.27 2.03 -8.37
CA PHE A 32 -1.68 2.41 -8.32
C PHE A 32 -2.54 1.75 -9.41
N ASP A 33 -1.97 1.45 -10.58
CA ASP A 33 -2.66 0.74 -11.67
C ASP A 33 -3.15 -0.66 -11.26
N LYS A 34 -2.63 -1.23 -10.16
CA LYS A 34 -3.13 -2.49 -9.58
C LYS A 34 -4.58 -2.39 -9.10
N TRP A 35 -5.07 -1.19 -8.80
CA TRP A 35 -6.43 -0.94 -8.33
C TRP A 35 -7.31 -0.44 -9.48
N ASP A 36 -7.63 -1.36 -10.39
CA ASP A 36 -8.55 -1.13 -11.50
C ASP A 36 -10.01 -1.46 -11.11
N SER A 37 -10.90 -1.47 -12.11
CA SER A 37 -12.32 -1.80 -11.92
C SER A 37 -12.59 -3.27 -11.55
N GLU A 38 -11.65 -4.18 -11.82
CA GLU A 38 -11.77 -5.60 -11.48
C GLU A 38 -11.29 -5.87 -10.05
N PHE A 39 -10.46 -5.00 -9.48
CA PHE A 39 -10.01 -5.08 -8.10
C PHE A 39 -11.15 -4.75 -7.12
N THR A 40 -11.89 -5.78 -6.68
CA THR A 40 -13.00 -5.62 -5.74
C THR A 40 -12.65 -6.17 -4.36
N ARG A 41 -13.24 -5.64 -3.28
CA ARG A 41 -13.07 -6.16 -1.90
C ARG A 41 -13.30 -7.68 -1.72
N HIS A 42 -13.96 -8.33 -2.66
CA HIS A 42 -14.29 -9.75 -2.63
C HIS A 42 -13.46 -10.60 -3.60
N ASP A 43 -12.77 -9.95 -4.54
CA ASP A 43 -12.11 -10.60 -5.65
C ASP A 43 -10.96 -9.69 -6.11
N HIS A 44 -9.75 -10.04 -5.70
CA HIS A 44 -8.53 -9.35 -6.07
C HIS A 44 -7.30 -10.22 -5.75
N PRO A 45 -6.21 -10.13 -6.54
CA PRO A 45 -4.97 -10.83 -6.25
C PRO A 45 -4.32 -10.32 -4.95
N ALA A 46 -3.34 -11.07 -4.43
CA ALA A 46 -2.46 -10.56 -3.38
C ALA A 46 -1.61 -9.39 -3.90
N VAL A 47 -1.40 -8.39 -3.05
CA VAL A 47 -0.54 -7.24 -3.36
C VAL A 47 0.49 -7.09 -2.25
N ILE A 48 1.77 -7.08 -2.62
CA ILE A 48 2.87 -6.71 -1.74
C ILE A 48 3.60 -5.55 -2.41
N GLN A 49 3.76 -4.44 -1.69
CA GLN A 49 4.42 -3.24 -2.20
C GLN A 49 5.35 -2.68 -1.11
N VAL A 50 6.63 -2.53 -1.45
CA VAL A 50 7.57 -1.76 -0.63
C VAL A 50 7.34 -0.29 -0.95
N LEU A 51 6.95 0.48 0.07
CA LEU A 51 6.68 1.92 -0.02
C LEU A 51 7.87 2.75 0.43
N LEU A 52 8.60 2.27 1.45
CA LEU A 52 9.87 2.83 1.90
C LEU A 52 10.85 1.66 2.09
N GLU A 53 12.04 1.78 1.50
CA GLU A 53 13.12 0.81 1.66
C GLU A 53 14.24 1.39 2.52
N SER A 54 14.68 0.63 3.51
CA SER A 54 15.64 1.10 4.50
C SER A 54 17.00 1.37 3.86
N GLY A 55 17.56 2.52 4.20
CA GLY A 55 18.82 2.99 3.64
C GLY A 55 18.71 3.72 2.30
N GLN A 56 17.58 3.59 1.57
CA GLN A 56 17.33 4.40 0.37
C GLN A 56 16.84 5.80 0.74
N GLU A 57 15.95 5.89 1.72
CA GLU A 57 15.43 7.16 2.23
C GLU A 57 16.00 7.48 3.62
N LYS A 58 16.23 8.78 3.86
CA LYS A 58 16.73 9.31 5.12
C LYS A 58 15.79 10.37 5.67
N ASP A 59 15.67 10.42 6.98
CA ASP A 59 14.93 11.48 7.65
C ASP A 59 15.66 12.83 7.55
N ILE A 60 15.03 13.88 8.07
CA ILE A 60 15.60 15.24 8.08
C ILE A 60 16.92 15.36 8.87
N LYS A 61 17.25 14.38 9.71
CA LYS A 61 18.49 14.31 10.49
C LYS A 61 19.54 13.39 9.82
N GLY A 62 19.21 12.79 8.68
CA GLY A 62 20.09 11.89 7.93
C GLY A 62 20.05 10.42 8.39
N TYR A 63 19.15 10.06 9.30
CA TYR A 63 18.99 8.66 9.73
C TYR A 63 18.18 7.87 8.70
N PRO A 64 18.54 6.61 8.42
CA PRO A 64 17.79 5.78 7.48
C PRO A 64 16.37 5.56 7.99
N MET A 65 15.40 5.71 7.10
CA MET A 65 14.00 5.40 7.39
C MET A 65 13.81 3.87 7.50
N PRO A 66 12.89 3.39 8.36
CA PRO A 66 12.55 1.97 8.42
C PRO A 66 11.78 1.54 7.16
N ASN A 67 11.74 0.23 6.91
CA ASN A 67 10.92 -0.33 5.85
C ASN A 67 9.43 -0.05 6.10
N LEU A 68 8.71 0.38 5.06
CA LEU A 68 7.26 0.45 5.05
C LEU A 68 6.74 -0.45 3.93
N ILE A 69 6.03 -1.51 4.30
CA ILE A 69 5.53 -2.51 3.35
C ILE A 69 4.01 -2.55 3.45
N TYR A 70 3.34 -2.35 2.30
CA TYR A 70 1.91 -2.54 2.15
C TYR A 70 1.63 -3.99 1.74
N VAL A 71 0.69 -4.64 2.43
CA VAL A 71 0.25 -6.01 2.14
C VAL A 71 -1.27 -6.05 2.05
N SER A 72 -1.76 -6.52 0.92
CA SER A 72 -3.14 -6.96 0.72
C SER A 72 -3.15 -8.46 0.41
N ARG A 73 -3.98 -9.20 1.13
CA ARG A 73 -4.12 -10.66 0.91
C ARG A 73 -5.07 -10.90 -0.24
N GLU A 74 -4.83 -11.94 -1.01
CA GLU A 74 -5.80 -12.37 -2.03
C GLU A 74 -7.21 -12.51 -1.43
N LYS A 75 -8.19 -12.04 -2.20
CA LYS A 75 -9.61 -12.27 -1.97
C LYS A 75 -10.16 -12.97 -3.20
N SER A 76 -10.96 -14.01 -2.96
CA SER A 76 -11.70 -14.70 -4.00
C SER A 76 -13.04 -15.13 -3.43
N LYS A 77 -14.09 -15.03 -4.25
CA LYS A 77 -15.44 -15.46 -3.89
C LYS A 77 -15.53 -16.96 -3.64
N ALA A 78 -14.56 -17.74 -4.11
CA ALA A 78 -14.50 -19.19 -3.95
C ALA A 78 -14.07 -19.63 -2.55
N TYR A 79 -13.42 -18.75 -1.77
CA TYR A 79 -12.79 -19.14 -0.50
C TYR A 79 -13.30 -18.29 0.68
N THR A 80 -13.59 -18.96 1.79
CA THR A 80 -13.84 -18.27 3.06
C THR A 80 -12.53 -17.76 3.64
N HIS A 81 -12.60 -16.69 4.42
CA HIS A 81 -11.41 -16.08 5.01
C HIS A 81 -11.61 -15.75 6.48
N ASN A 82 -10.53 -15.90 7.26
CA ASN A 82 -10.56 -15.71 8.71
C ASN A 82 -10.45 -14.24 9.15
N ASN A 83 -11.01 -13.30 8.36
CA ASN A 83 -11.05 -11.86 8.64
C ASN A 83 -9.74 -11.34 9.26
N LYS A 84 -9.81 -10.81 10.50
CA LYS A 84 -8.67 -10.24 11.24
C LYS A 84 -7.64 -11.28 11.64
N ALA A 85 -8.06 -12.47 12.09
CA ALA A 85 -7.14 -13.54 12.47
C ALA A 85 -6.29 -13.99 11.28
N GLY A 86 -6.92 -14.17 10.11
CA GLY A 86 -6.19 -14.47 8.89
C GLY A 86 -5.26 -13.32 8.46
N ALA A 87 -5.63 -12.06 8.69
CA ALA A 87 -4.78 -10.93 8.34
C ALA A 87 -3.51 -10.91 9.20
N LEU A 88 -3.68 -11.12 10.50
CA LEU A 88 -2.57 -11.15 11.44
C LEU A 88 -1.64 -12.33 11.17
N ASN A 89 -2.18 -13.53 10.89
CA ASN A 89 -1.36 -14.69 10.54
C ASN A 89 -0.53 -14.46 9.28
N THR A 90 -1.10 -13.81 8.26
CA THR A 90 -0.34 -13.46 7.06
C THR A 90 0.75 -12.44 7.35
N LEU A 91 0.47 -11.41 8.17
CA LEU A 91 1.49 -10.44 8.56
C LEU A 91 2.65 -11.10 9.32
N VAL A 92 2.36 -12.02 10.25
CA VAL A 92 3.39 -12.78 10.99
C VAL A 92 4.23 -13.60 10.02
N MET A 93 3.60 -14.37 9.12
CA MET A 93 4.30 -15.18 8.12
C MET A 93 5.17 -14.33 7.19
N ILE A 94 4.67 -13.20 6.71
CA ILE A 94 5.44 -12.33 5.82
C ILE A 94 6.61 -11.70 6.58
N SER A 95 6.38 -11.24 7.81
CA SER A 95 7.43 -10.63 8.62
C SER A 95 8.59 -11.58 8.91
N SER A 96 8.31 -12.90 9.05
CA SER A 96 9.36 -13.90 9.25
C SER A 96 10.11 -14.31 7.98
N ASN A 97 9.62 -13.94 6.80
CA ASN A 97 10.25 -14.26 5.52
C ASN A 97 10.90 -13.04 4.83
N ILE A 98 10.53 -11.82 5.24
CA ILE A 98 11.07 -10.57 4.70
C ILE A 98 12.18 -9.98 5.59
N LEU A 99 12.20 -10.31 6.90
CA LEU A 99 13.35 -10.06 7.79
C LEU A 99 14.35 -11.21 7.68
#